data_AF-A0A8S3GW69-F1
#
_entry.id   AF-A0A8S3GW69-F1
#
_cell.length_a   1.000
_cell.length_b   1.000
_cell.length_c   1.000
_cell.angle_alpha   90.00
_cell.angle_beta   90.00
_cell.angle_gamma   90.00
#
_symmetry.space_group_name_H-M   'P 1'
#
loop_
_entity.id
_entity.type
_entity.pdbx_description
1 polymer ?
#
loop_
_entity_poly.entity_id
_entity_poly.type
_entity_poly.pdbx_seq_one_letter_code
_entity_poly.pdbx_strand_id
1 'polypeptide(L)'
;MQSTYGFILLVLINVSGTKQAKNYSAVLLNRLEITERYRRDMLTRPSMKNSSHTIVAVGLGIIEVAGIDPQKQVITLNVNFELKWCDDLLQWNITEQTCLKRNRSEIFFQADEIWTPDIFAVNGPGPMKKDARLEYPILVVCTGMARWSYQEKLVSYCEIDVLNFPFDRQYCSILLQSTIFDASQFKLRSLYNVVRLYNYINTEWEISHTTIDEVDLYNPNHKR
;
A
#
# COMPACT_ATOMS: atom_id res chain seq x y z
N MET A 1 -13.64 -81.53 12.11
CA MET A 1 -13.41 -80.26 11.40
C MET A 1 -14.69 -79.89 10.67
N GLN A 2 -15.56 -79.09 11.30
CA GLN A 2 -16.77 -78.53 10.67
C GLN A 2 -16.61 -77.00 10.63
N SER A 3 -16.88 -76.45 9.46
CA SER A 3 -16.57 -75.09 9.05
C SER A 3 -17.24 -74.04 9.94
N THR A 4 -16.45 -73.09 10.45
CA THR A 4 -16.93 -71.89 11.14
C THR A 4 -17.58 -70.95 10.13
N TYR A 5 -18.91 -70.87 10.12
CA TYR A 5 -19.64 -69.85 9.35
C TYR A 5 -19.53 -68.51 10.07
N GLY A 6 -18.62 -67.65 9.62
CA GLY A 6 -18.54 -66.26 10.07
C GLY A 6 -19.65 -65.43 9.44
N PHE A 7 -20.48 -64.79 10.27
CA PHE A 7 -21.46 -63.81 9.80
C PHE A 7 -20.73 -62.50 9.46
N ILE A 8 -20.80 -62.07 8.20
CA ILE A 8 -20.33 -60.75 7.77
C ILE A 8 -21.52 -59.80 7.76
N LEU A 9 -21.46 -58.76 8.60
CA LEU A 9 -22.43 -57.66 8.58
C LEU A 9 -21.96 -56.63 7.54
N LEU A 10 -22.64 -56.56 6.41
CA LEU A 10 -22.31 -55.62 5.34
C LEU A 10 -23.16 -54.36 5.49
N VAL A 11 -22.55 -53.29 5.98
CA VAL A 11 -23.20 -51.97 6.14
C VAL A 11 -22.91 -51.12 4.93
N LEU A 12 -23.94 -50.87 4.11
CA LEU A 12 -23.86 -49.97 2.96
C LEU A 12 -24.41 -48.60 3.36
N ILE A 13 -23.55 -47.58 3.34
CA ILE A 13 -23.93 -46.19 3.58
C ILE A 13 -24.03 -45.49 2.23
N ASN A 14 -25.24 -45.12 1.82
CA ASN A 14 -25.47 -44.25 0.68
C ASN A 14 -25.48 -42.80 1.15
N VAL A 15 -24.45 -42.04 0.79
CA VAL A 15 -24.38 -40.60 1.03
C VAL A 15 -24.72 -39.88 -0.28
N SER A 16 -25.89 -39.26 -0.33
CA SER A 16 -26.26 -38.32 -1.40
C SER A 16 -26.14 -36.90 -0.89
N GLY A 17 -25.11 -36.18 -1.34
CA GLY A 17 -24.95 -34.75 -1.06
C GLY A 17 -25.52 -33.91 -2.20
N THR A 18 -26.56 -33.13 -1.93
CA THR A 18 -26.91 -32.00 -2.80
C THR A 18 -25.99 -30.84 -2.41
N LYS A 19 -25.01 -30.50 -3.26
CA LYS A 19 -24.33 -29.21 -3.12
C LYS A 19 -25.36 -28.14 -3.46
N GLN A 20 -25.98 -27.55 -2.44
CA GLN A 20 -26.77 -26.34 -2.63
C GLN A 20 -25.80 -25.25 -3.10
N ALA A 21 -26.03 -24.71 -4.29
CA ALA A 21 -25.25 -23.58 -4.78
C ALA A 21 -25.42 -22.43 -3.78
N LYS A 22 -24.34 -22.08 -3.07
CA LYS A 22 -24.34 -20.89 -2.22
C LYS A 22 -24.50 -19.68 -3.14
N ASN A 23 -25.60 -18.96 -3.01
CA ASN A 23 -25.82 -17.70 -3.73
C ASN A 23 -24.92 -16.61 -3.13
N TYR A 24 -23.70 -16.51 -3.64
CA TYR A 24 -22.76 -15.46 -3.26
C TYR A 24 -23.12 -14.14 -3.94
N SER A 25 -22.87 -13.01 -3.26
CA SER A 25 -23.00 -11.70 -3.90
C SER A 25 -21.97 -11.57 -5.03
N ALA A 26 -22.29 -10.82 -6.08
CA ALA A 26 -21.38 -10.60 -7.21
C ALA A 26 -20.02 -10.03 -6.75
N VAL A 27 -20.02 -9.19 -5.72
CA VAL A 27 -18.81 -8.61 -5.11
C VAL A 27 -17.92 -9.70 -4.50
N LEU A 28 -18.52 -10.64 -3.77
CA LEU A 28 -17.78 -11.76 -3.17
C LEU A 28 -17.22 -12.71 -4.22
N LEU A 29 -17.96 -12.97 -5.30
CA LEU A 29 -17.47 -13.77 -6.42
C LEU A 29 -16.25 -13.11 -7.09
N ASN A 30 -16.34 -11.80 -7.41
CA ASN A 30 -15.22 -11.06 -7.98
C ASN A 30 -14.01 -11.08 -7.05
N ARG A 31 -14.20 -10.87 -5.75
CA ARG A 31 -13.11 -10.91 -4.76
C ARG A 31 -12.41 -12.27 -4.75
N LEU A 32 -13.16 -13.38 -4.71
CA LEU A 32 -12.59 -14.73 -4.73
C LEU A 32 -11.83 -14.99 -6.02
N GLU A 33 -12.37 -14.58 -7.17
CA GLU A 33 -11.70 -14.73 -8.46
C GLU A 33 -10.38 -13.92 -8.52
N ILE A 34 -10.39 -12.67 -8.03
CA ILE A 34 -9.20 -11.82 -7.96
C ILE A 34 -8.16 -12.45 -7.03
N THR A 35 -8.56 -12.89 -5.83
CA THR A 35 -7.64 -13.54 -4.88
C THR A 35 -7.00 -14.79 -5.47
N GLU A 36 -7.75 -15.64 -6.16
CA GLU A 36 -7.20 -16.84 -6.81
C GLU A 36 -6.25 -16.50 -7.97
N ARG A 37 -6.58 -15.47 -8.76
CA ARG A 37 -5.71 -14.96 -9.82
C ARG A 37 -4.40 -14.42 -9.26
N TYR A 38 -4.47 -13.61 -8.22
CA TYR A 38 -3.30 -13.11 -7.51
C TYR A 38 -2.45 -14.24 -6.95
N ARG A 39 -3.07 -15.21 -6.24
CA ARG A 39 -2.33 -16.34 -5.67
C ARG A 39 -1.54 -17.13 -6.72
N ARG A 40 -2.02 -17.16 -7.96
CA ARG A 40 -1.37 -17.85 -9.09
C ARG A 40 -0.29 -16.99 -9.74
N ASP A 41 -0.57 -15.71 -9.98
CA ASP A 41 0.21 -14.86 -10.89
C ASP A 41 1.02 -13.77 -10.15
N MET A 42 0.98 -13.71 -8.81
CA MET A 42 1.76 -12.81 -7.95
C MET A 42 3.25 -13.22 -7.89
N LEU A 43 3.92 -13.18 -9.04
CA LEU A 43 5.37 -13.35 -9.16
C LEU A 43 6.05 -12.12 -9.75
N THR A 44 5.28 -11.11 -10.15
CA THR A 44 5.78 -9.91 -10.83
C THR A 44 5.18 -8.64 -10.24
N ARG A 45 5.91 -7.53 -10.35
CA ARG A 45 5.39 -6.20 -10.02
C ARG A 45 4.13 -5.90 -10.84
N PRO A 46 3.14 -5.17 -10.29
CA PRO A 46 2.00 -4.71 -11.04
C PRO A 46 2.44 -3.77 -12.15
N SER A 47 2.12 -4.09 -13.39
CA SER A 47 2.28 -3.16 -14.48
C SER A 47 1.07 -3.27 -15.38
N MET A 48 0.60 -2.14 -15.87
CA MET A 48 -0.38 -2.14 -16.94
C MET A 48 0.22 -2.82 -18.17
N LYS A 49 -0.59 -3.58 -18.92
CA LYS A 49 -0.20 -4.15 -20.20
C LYS A 49 0.50 -3.11 -21.07
N ASN A 50 1.67 -3.48 -21.57
CA ASN A 50 2.56 -2.64 -22.38
C ASN A 50 3.20 -1.44 -21.66
N SER A 51 3.12 -1.35 -20.33
CA SER A 51 3.91 -0.40 -19.56
C SER A 51 5.26 -1.01 -19.18
N SER A 52 6.34 -0.26 -19.38
CA SER A 52 7.68 -0.65 -18.91
C SER A 52 7.84 -0.50 -17.40
N HIS A 53 7.04 0.34 -16.77
CA HIS A 53 7.18 0.75 -15.37
C HIS A 53 5.85 0.78 -14.62
N THR A 54 5.92 0.48 -13.32
CA THR A 54 4.85 0.67 -12.35
C THR A 54 4.88 2.12 -11.89
N ILE A 55 3.74 2.82 -11.97
CA ILE A 55 3.62 4.18 -11.43
C ILE A 55 2.84 4.09 -10.13
N VAL A 56 3.43 4.61 -9.06
CA VAL A 56 2.76 4.77 -7.77
C VAL A 56 2.65 6.26 -7.47
N ALA A 57 1.41 6.73 -7.38
CA ALA A 57 1.13 8.09 -6.98
C ALA A 57 1.07 8.17 -5.44
N VAL A 58 1.81 9.11 -4.87
CA VAL A 58 2.03 9.28 -3.44
C VAL A 58 1.48 10.62 -2.99
N GLY A 59 0.60 10.61 -2.01
CA GLY A 59 0.18 11.76 -1.25
C GLY A 59 0.74 11.65 0.17
N LEU A 60 1.37 12.71 0.65
CA LEU A 60 1.84 12.82 2.04
C LEU A 60 1.04 13.91 2.74
N GLY A 61 0.57 13.62 3.94
CA GLY A 61 0.04 14.61 4.87
C GLY A 61 0.75 14.53 6.21
N ILE A 62 1.12 15.67 6.79
CA ILE A 62 1.72 15.72 8.12
C ILE A 62 0.61 15.94 9.13
N ILE A 63 0.54 15.06 10.12
CA ILE A 63 -0.39 15.15 11.25
C ILE A 63 0.29 15.94 12.38
N GLU A 64 1.57 15.65 12.65
CA GLU A 64 2.29 16.25 13.76
C GLU A 64 3.81 16.15 13.52
N VAL A 65 4.55 17.17 13.95
CA VAL A 65 5.99 17.06 14.22
C VAL A 65 6.15 16.46 15.61
N ALA A 66 6.34 15.14 15.67
CA ALA A 66 6.41 14.42 16.94
C ALA A 66 7.69 14.71 17.73
N GLY A 67 8.74 15.20 17.07
CA GLY A 67 9.93 15.71 17.73
C GLY A 67 11.11 15.90 16.79
N ILE A 68 12.02 16.77 17.22
CA ILE A 68 13.32 17.01 16.60
C ILE A 68 14.39 16.70 17.64
N ASP A 69 15.38 15.90 17.25
CA ASP A 69 16.53 15.56 18.10
C ASP A 69 17.80 16.18 17.49
N PRO A 70 18.27 17.32 18.02
CA PRO A 70 19.48 17.98 17.53
C PRO A 70 20.75 17.15 17.70
N GLN A 71 20.82 16.29 18.72
CA GLN A 71 22.01 15.46 18.95
C GLN A 71 22.09 14.32 17.93
N LYS A 72 20.94 13.74 17.59
CA LYS A 72 20.86 12.65 16.61
C LYS A 72 20.69 13.14 15.17
N GLN A 73 20.44 14.43 14.96
CA GLN A 73 20.18 15.03 13.64
C GLN A 73 18.99 14.32 12.97
N VAL A 74 17.87 14.22 13.70
CA VAL A 74 16.68 13.48 13.29
C VAL A 74 15.42 14.28 13.51
N ILE A 75 14.51 14.22 12.55
CA ILE A 75 13.11 14.64 12.69
C ILE A 75 12.20 13.41 12.69
N THR A 76 11.22 13.42 13.59
CA THR A 76 10.16 12.40 13.67
C THR A 76 8.82 13.05 13.38
N LEU A 77 8.09 12.50 12.42
CA LEU A 77 6.78 12.97 11.98
C LEU A 77 5.73 11.87 12.14
N ASN A 78 4.54 12.26 12.57
CA ASN A 78 3.35 11.43 12.38
C ASN A 78 2.71 11.85 11.05
N VAL A 79 2.64 10.93 10.09
CA VAL A 79 2.18 11.22 8.73
C VAL A 79 1.03 10.33 8.32
N ASN A 80 0.25 10.81 7.35
CA ASN A 80 -0.72 10.03 6.60
C ASN A 80 -0.23 9.86 5.16
N PHE A 81 -0.06 8.61 4.74
CA PHE A 81 0.20 8.27 3.35
C PHE A 81 -1.11 8.01 2.59
N GLU A 82 -1.16 8.43 1.33
CA GLU A 82 -2.16 8.05 0.35
C GLU A 82 -1.44 7.52 -0.89
N LEU A 83 -1.48 6.21 -1.11
CA LEU A 83 -0.87 5.56 -2.26
C LEU A 83 -1.94 5.15 -3.27
N LYS A 84 -1.67 5.36 -4.55
CA LYS A 84 -2.50 4.88 -5.66
C LYS A 84 -1.65 4.24 -6.74
N TRP A 85 -2.08 3.07 -7.21
CA TRP A 85 -1.47 2.39 -8.34
C TRP A 85 -2.54 1.64 -9.12
N CYS A 86 -2.22 1.23 -10.34
CA CYS A 86 -3.08 0.37 -11.15
C CYS A 86 -2.46 -1.01 -11.27
N ASP A 87 -3.29 -2.05 -11.17
CA ASP A 87 -2.91 -3.44 -11.42
C ASP A 87 -3.95 -4.13 -12.31
N ASP A 88 -3.50 -4.73 -13.40
CA ASP A 88 -4.36 -5.46 -14.33
C ASP A 88 -4.93 -6.75 -13.73
N LEU A 89 -4.26 -7.35 -12.75
CA LEU A 89 -4.75 -8.52 -12.03
C LEU A 89 -5.92 -8.17 -11.09
N LEU A 90 -6.09 -6.89 -10.75
CA LEU A 90 -7.19 -6.38 -9.92
C LEU A 90 -8.42 -5.97 -10.72
N GLN A 91 -8.45 -6.17 -12.04
CA GLN A 91 -9.57 -5.73 -12.86
C GLN A 91 -10.70 -6.75 -12.87
N TRP A 92 -11.95 -6.27 -12.82
CA TRP A 92 -13.15 -7.10 -13.03
C TRP A 92 -14.28 -6.29 -13.68
N ASN A 93 -15.12 -6.95 -14.49
CA ASN A 93 -16.35 -6.39 -15.05
C ASN A 93 -16.21 -4.95 -15.59
N ILE A 94 -15.23 -4.74 -16.49
CA ILE A 94 -14.82 -3.41 -17.01
C ILE A 94 -15.87 -2.78 -17.94
N THR A 95 -17.03 -3.41 -18.19
CA THR A 95 -18.07 -2.74 -18.97
C THR A 95 -18.54 -1.49 -18.21
N GLU A 96 -18.57 -0.35 -18.91
CA GLU A 96 -18.75 0.98 -18.33
C GLU A 96 -19.98 1.04 -17.39
N GLN A 97 -21.07 0.36 -17.77
CA GLN A 97 -22.30 0.29 -17.00
C GLN A 97 -22.19 -0.50 -15.67
N THR A 98 -21.30 -1.49 -15.57
CA THR A 98 -21.09 -2.25 -14.32
C THR A 98 -20.08 -1.57 -13.40
N CYS A 99 -19.05 -0.94 -13.96
CA CYS A 99 -18.01 -0.28 -13.17
C CYS A 99 -18.44 1.09 -12.63
N LEU A 100 -19.42 1.77 -13.25
CA LEU A 100 -19.98 3.04 -12.76
C LEU A 100 -20.90 2.90 -11.53
N LYS A 101 -21.36 1.68 -11.19
CA LYS A 101 -22.23 1.46 -10.04
C LYS A 101 -21.38 1.34 -8.76
N ARG A 102 -21.24 2.45 -8.01
CA ARG A 102 -20.44 2.56 -6.76
C ARG A 102 -20.54 1.37 -5.81
N ASN A 103 -21.74 0.81 -5.62
CA ASN A 103 -21.98 -0.31 -4.69
C ASN A 103 -21.47 -1.68 -5.18
N ARG A 104 -20.92 -1.77 -6.40
CA ARG A 104 -20.37 -3.00 -7.00
C ARG A 104 -18.98 -2.80 -7.61
N SER A 105 -18.48 -1.56 -7.58
CA SER A 105 -17.21 -1.17 -8.16
C SER A 105 -16.06 -1.25 -7.19
N GLU A 106 -16.32 -1.45 -5.89
CA GLU A 106 -15.32 -1.34 -4.82
C GLU A 106 -15.22 -2.65 -4.02
N ILE A 107 -13.99 -3.13 -3.84
CA ILE A 107 -13.66 -4.33 -3.05
C ILE A 107 -12.50 -3.99 -2.12
N PHE A 108 -12.61 -4.44 -0.86
CA PHE A 108 -11.54 -4.29 0.12
C PHE A 108 -10.67 -5.57 0.19
N PHE A 109 -9.36 -5.34 0.22
CA PHE A 109 -8.34 -6.36 0.44
C PHE A 109 -7.48 -5.97 1.64
N GLN A 110 -6.94 -6.96 2.34
CA GLN A 110 -5.84 -6.77 3.27
C GLN A 110 -4.53 -6.60 2.49
N ALA A 111 -3.55 -5.93 3.09
CA ALA A 111 -2.30 -5.59 2.44
C ALA A 111 -1.42 -6.81 2.09
N ASP A 112 -1.66 -7.95 2.73
CA ASP A 112 -0.97 -9.23 2.49
C ASP A 112 -1.67 -10.10 1.42
N GLU A 113 -2.87 -9.75 0.98
CA GLU A 113 -3.61 -10.50 -0.05
C GLU A 113 -3.24 -10.11 -1.48
N ILE A 114 -2.67 -8.92 -1.66
CA ILE A 114 -2.32 -8.35 -2.97
C ILE A 114 -0.95 -7.68 -2.89
N TRP A 115 -0.36 -7.37 -4.05
CA TRP A 115 0.90 -6.63 -4.06
C TRP A 115 0.71 -5.22 -3.48
N THR A 116 1.67 -4.78 -2.69
CA THR A 116 1.76 -3.43 -2.15
C THR A 116 3.13 -2.80 -2.49
N PRO A 117 3.19 -1.48 -2.73
CA PRO A 117 4.43 -0.80 -3.06
C PRO A 117 5.36 -0.68 -1.84
N ASP A 118 6.65 -0.91 -2.05
CA ASP A 118 7.70 -0.94 -1.03
C ASP A 118 8.37 0.43 -0.83
N ILE A 119 7.55 1.47 -0.59
CA ILE A 119 8.03 2.84 -0.47
C ILE A 119 8.45 3.14 0.97
N PHE A 120 9.67 3.63 1.15
CA PHE A 120 10.24 4.00 2.44
C PHE A 120 11.06 5.29 2.36
N ALA A 121 11.24 5.95 3.52
CA ALA A 121 12.18 7.05 3.66
C ALA A 121 13.63 6.51 3.69
N VAL A 122 14.40 6.75 2.64
CA VAL A 122 15.76 6.19 2.50
C VAL A 122 16.80 6.97 3.28
N ASN A 123 16.54 8.24 3.58
CA ASN A 123 17.37 9.05 4.47
C ASN A 123 16.91 8.92 5.93
N GLY A 124 16.50 7.73 6.36
CA GLY A 124 16.10 7.41 7.73
C GLY A 124 16.67 6.07 8.18
N PRO A 125 16.25 5.54 9.36
CA PRO A 125 16.74 4.26 9.89
C PRO A 125 16.26 3.02 9.09
N GLY A 126 15.53 3.20 7.99
CA GLY A 126 14.97 2.13 7.18
C GLY A 126 13.65 1.55 7.73
N PRO A 127 13.16 0.43 7.17
CA PRO A 127 11.88 -0.16 7.54
C PRO A 127 11.85 -0.65 9.00
N MET A 128 10.71 -0.48 9.67
CA MET A 128 10.49 -1.00 11.02
C MET A 128 10.24 -2.52 11.01
N LYS A 129 10.63 -3.24 12.08
CA LYS A 129 10.49 -4.71 12.20
C LYS A 129 9.04 -5.21 12.17
N LYS A 130 8.06 -4.39 12.57
CA LYS A 130 6.63 -4.69 12.42
C LYS A 130 6.04 -3.61 11.50
N ASP A 131 5.66 -4.01 10.30
CA ASP A 131 5.01 -3.12 9.36
C ASP A 131 3.52 -2.96 9.75
N ALA A 132 3.23 -1.97 10.59
CA ALA A 132 1.87 -1.67 11.03
C ALA A 132 0.94 -1.28 9.88
N ARG A 133 1.48 -0.92 8.71
CA ARG A 133 0.69 -0.59 7.52
C ARG A 133 -0.14 -1.78 7.04
N LEU A 134 0.31 -3.00 7.32
CA LEU A 134 -0.38 -4.23 6.91
C LEU A 134 -1.78 -4.39 7.52
N GLU A 135 -2.07 -3.68 8.61
CA GLU A 135 -3.39 -3.69 9.27
C GLU A 135 -4.41 -2.78 8.56
N TYR A 136 -3.98 -1.92 7.62
CA TYR A 136 -4.84 -1.01 6.89
C TYR A 136 -5.38 -1.65 5.61
N PRO A 137 -6.71 -1.63 5.38
CA PRO A 137 -7.30 -2.21 4.18
C PRO A 137 -6.98 -1.37 2.94
N ILE A 138 -6.91 -2.05 1.80
CA ILE A 138 -6.76 -1.47 0.48
C ILE A 138 -8.11 -1.48 -0.21
N LEU A 139 -8.53 -0.32 -0.69
CA LEU A 139 -9.71 -0.17 -1.52
C LEU A 139 -9.31 -0.34 -2.98
N VAL A 140 -9.90 -1.31 -3.66
CA VAL A 140 -9.67 -1.55 -5.09
C VAL A 140 -10.96 -1.25 -5.84
N VAL A 141 -10.83 -0.52 -6.95
CA VAL A 141 -11.93 -0.23 -7.87
C VAL A 141 -11.87 -1.17 -9.08
N CYS A 142 -13.02 -1.48 -9.69
CA CYS A 142 -13.16 -2.39 -10.86
C CYS A 142 -12.21 -2.13 -12.03
N THR A 143 -11.69 -0.91 -12.18
CA THR A 143 -10.66 -0.54 -13.15
C THR A 143 -9.26 -1.10 -12.81
N GLY A 144 -9.10 -1.78 -11.68
CA GLY A 144 -7.81 -2.22 -11.15
C GLY A 144 -7.04 -1.13 -10.41
N MET A 145 -7.64 0.05 -10.23
CA MET A 145 -7.04 1.12 -9.43
C MET A 145 -7.15 0.78 -7.94
N ALA A 146 -6.01 0.58 -7.29
CA ALA A 146 -5.90 0.39 -5.86
C ALA A 146 -5.60 1.71 -5.15
N ARG A 147 -6.18 1.89 -3.97
CA ARG A 147 -5.94 2.99 -3.06
C ARG A 147 -5.65 2.45 -1.67
N TRP A 148 -4.49 2.81 -1.14
CA TRP A 148 -4.07 2.46 0.21
C TRP A 148 -3.81 3.73 1.00
N SER A 149 -4.43 3.86 2.17
CA SER A 149 -4.27 5.04 3.02
C SER A 149 -4.05 4.58 4.45
N TYR A 150 -2.92 5.00 5.02
CA TYR A 150 -2.46 4.54 6.33
C TYR A 150 -1.69 5.65 7.04
N GLN A 151 -1.58 5.53 8.36
CA GLN A 151 -0.76 6.43 9.17
C GLN A 151 0.54 5.74 9.56
N GLU A 152 1.63 6.50 9.62
CA GLU A 152 2.94 5.98 9.96
C GLU A 152 3.75 7.02 10.74
N LYS A 153 4.61 6.53 11.65
CA LYS A 153 5.68 7.35 12.23
C LYS A 153 6.87 7.34 11.28
N LEU A 154 7.10 8.46 10.60
CA LEU A 154 8.21 8.65 9.68
C LEU A 154 9.39 9.26 10.41
N VAL A 155 10.55 8.63 10.32
CA VAL A 155 11.81 9.11 10.90
C VAL A 155 12.78 9.40 9.76
N SER A 156 13.33 10.61 9.74
CA SER A 156 14.31 11.04 8.73
C SER A 156 15.49 11.73 9.41
N TYR A 157 16.69 11.48 8.90
CA TYR A 157 17.86 12.30 9.19
C TYR A 157 17.65 13.69 8.59
N CYS A 158 18.01 14.71 9.36
CA CYS A 158 17.87 16.11 9.04
C CYS A 158 19.00 16.89 9.72
N GLU A 159 19.60 17.83 8.99
CA GLU A 159 20.61 18.72 9.57
C GLU A 159 19.92 19.76 10.45
N ILE A 160 20.12 19.64 11.76
CA ILE A 160 19.46 20.48 12.77
C ILE A 160 20.44 21.55 13.26
N ASP A 161 20.07 22.82 13.06
CA ASP A 161 20.84 23.99 13.47
C ASP A 161 20.21 24.67 14.69
N VAL A 162 20.88 24.60 15.84
CA VAL A 162 20.41 25.15 17.12
C VAL A 162 20.98 26.53 17.46
N LEU A 163 21.64 27.22 16.51
CA LEU A 163 22.29 28.51 16.75
C LEU A 163 21.32 29.57 17.31
N ASN A 164 20.05 29.54 16.92
CA ASN A 164 19.04 30.53 17.28
C ASN A 164 17.99 30.03 18.27
N PHE A 165 18.29 28.95 19.01
CA PHE A 165 17.36 28.40 20.00
C PHE A 165 16.87 29.47 21.00
N PRO A 166 15.57 29.56 21.33
CA PRO A 166 14.46 28.66 20.94
C PRO A 166 13.65 29.12 19.71
N PHE A 167 14.17 30.06 18.92
CA PHE A 167 13.50 30.64 17.74
C PHE A 167 14.14 30.19 16.42
N ASP A 168 14.77 29.03 16.44
CA ASP A 168 15.44 28.41 15.31
C ASP A 168 14.44 27.94 14.23
N ARG A 169 14.97 27.75 13.03
CA ARG A 169 14.21 27.25 11.87
C ARG A 169 14.96 26.07 11.29
N GLN A 170 14.24 24.98 11.09
CA GLN A 170 14.80 23.73 10.60
C GLN A 170 14.36 23.45 9.16
N TYR A 171 15.28 22.96 8.35
CA TYR A 171 15.07 22.63 6.94
C TYR A 171 15.35 21.15 6.72
N CYS A 172 14.31 20.33 6.75
CA CYS A 172 14.42 18.88 6.62
C CYS A 172 13.91 18.40 5.25
N SER A 173 14.67 17.51 4.62
CA SER A 173 14.25 16.79 3.42
C SER A 173 13.87 15.36 3.78
N ILE A 174 12.84 14.82 3.13
CA ILE A 174 12.45 13.42 3.24
C ILE A 174 12.54 12.80 1.85
N LEU A 175 13.33 11.75 1.71
CA LEU A 175 13.57 11.08 0.44
C LEU A 175 12.80 9.76 0.41
N LEU A 176 11.72 9.70 -0.37
CA LEU A 176 10.93 8.48 -0.55
C LEU A 176 11.39 7.70 -1.78
N GLN A 177 11.59 6.39 -1.63
CA GLN A 177 12.01 5.51 -2.72
C GLN A 177 11.45 4.10 -2.55
N SER A 178 11.32 3.37 -3.67
CA SER A 178 11.24 1.91 -3.63
C SER A 178 12.58 1.33 -3.16
N THR A 179 12.52 0.27 -2.36
CA THR A 179 13.71 -0.42 -1.83
C THR A 179 14.26 -1.45 -2.82
N ILE A 180 13.39 -2.08 -3.61
CA ILE A 180 13.78 -3.18 -4.50
C ILE A 180 13.74 -2.82 -5.99
N PHE A 181 13.02 -1.78 -6.40
CA PHE A 181 12.90 -1.39 -7.80
C PHE A 181 13.67 -0.11 -8.11
N ASP A 182 14.30 -0.09 -9.29
CA ASP A 182 14.94 1.10 -9.85
C ASP A 182 13.97 1.97 -10.67
N ALA A 183 14.45 3.14 -11.11
CA ALA A 183 13.68 4.11 -11.88
C ALA A 183 13.23 3.61 -13.27
N SER A 184 13.84 2.54 -13.80
CA SER A 184 13.43 1.92 -15.08
C SER A 184 12.17 1.07 -14.92
N GLN A 185 11.94 0.54 -13.72
CA GLN A 185 10.84 -0.37 -13.41
C GLN A 185 9.73 0.28 -12.58
N PHE A 186 10.06 1.32 -11.82
CA PHE A 186 9.16 1.90 -10.82
C PHE A 186 9.33 3.42 -10.74
N LYS A 187 8.21 4.14 -10.77
CA LYS A 187 8.20 5.61 -10.69
C LYS A 187 7.24 6.10 -9.63
N LEU A 188 7.74 7.00 -8.79
CA LEU A 188 6.92 7.77 -7.87
C LEU A 188 6.42 9.03 -8.56
N ARG A 189 5.15 9.34 -8.35
CA ARG A 189 4.54 10.61 -8.75
C ARG A 189 3.84 11.22 -7.55
N SER A 190 3.81 12.53 -7.43
CA SER A 190 3.04 13.17 -6.39
C SER A 190 1.55 13.19 -6.76
N LEU A 191 0.68 12.89 -5.79
CA LEU A 191 -0.76 13.08 -5.95
C LEU A 191 -1.15 14.56 -5.88
N TYR A 192 -0.35 15.39 -5.19
CA TYR A 192 -0.64 16.78 -4.90
C TYR A 192 0.62 17.63 -5.05
N ASN A 193 0.49 18.91 -5.38
CA ASN A 193 1.66 19.79 -5.53
C ASN A 193 2.30 20.20 -4.19
N VAL A 194 1.62 19.93 -3.07
CA VAL A 194 2.03 20.30 -1.71
C VAL A 194 1.75 19.17 -0.72
N VAL A 195 2.50 19.14 0.37
CA VAL A 195 2.21 18.27 1.51
C VAL A 195 0.96 18.77 2.21
N ARG A 196 0.02 17.87 2.50
CA ARG A 196 -1.27 18.25 3.10
C ARG A 196 -1.14 18.47 4.60
N LEU A 197 -1.76 19.54 5.10
CA LEU A 197 -1.76 19.92 6.53
C LEU A 197 -3.18 20.00 7.12
N TYR A 198 -4.21 19.46 6.46
CA TYR A 198 -5.62 19.64 6.86
C TYR A 198 -5.96 19.16 8.29
N ASN A 199 -5.15 18.27 8.87
CA ASN A 199 -5.29 17.78 10.24
C ASN A 199 -3.99 17.98 11.05
N TYR A 200 -3.20 19.00 10.72
CA TYR A 200 -1.97 19.28 11.43
C TYR A 200 -2.27 19.78 12.85
N ILE A 201 -1.70 19.12 13.84
CA ILE A 201 -1.77 19.51 15.24
C ILE A 201 -0.43 20.15 15.59
N ASN A 202 -0.47 21.45 15.90
CA ASN A 202 0.69 22.16 16.40
C ASN A 202 0.78 21.98 17.93
N THR A 203 1.86 21.38 18.39
CA THR A 203 2.20 21.24 19.81
C THR A 203 3.42 22.10 20.18
N GLU A 204 4.44 22.12 19.33
CA GLU A 204 5.69 22.85 19.52
C GLU A 204 6.19 23.53 18.24
N TRP A 205 6.01 22.88 17.09
CA TRP A 205 6.56 23.32 15.80
C TRP A 205 5.47 23.83 14.85
N GLU A 206 5.74 24.93 14.16
CA GLU A 206 4.88 25.43 13.07
C GLU A 206 5.49 25.08 11.71
N ILE A 207 4.69 24.49 10.82
CA ILE A 207 5.11 24.21 9.44
C ILE A 207 4.85 25.46 8.59
N SER A 208 5.92 26.19 8.28
CA SER A 208 5.84 27.42 7.48
C SER A 208 5.68 27.17 5.98
N HIS A 209 6.35 26.15 5.43
CA HIS A 209 6.36 25.86 3.99
C HIS A 209 6.67 24.39 3.72
N THR A 210 6.13 23.84 2.63
CA THR A 210 6.44 22.50 2.14
C THR A 210 6.53 22.50 0.62
N THR A 211 7.48 21.75 0.07
CA THR A 211 7.61 21.49 -1.36
C THR A 211 7.69 20.00 -1.63
N ILE A 212 7.32 19.59 -2.85
CA ILE A 212 7.47 18.23 -3.34
C ILE A 212 8.15 18.32 -4.69
N ASP A 213 9.33 17.70 -4.79
CA ASP A 213 10.10 17.61 -6.02
C ASP A 213 10.22 16.15 -6.46
N GLU A 214 9.86 15.87 -7.72
CA GLU A 214 10.04 14.56 -8.33
C GLU A 214 11.43 14.49 -8.95
N VAL A 215 12.38 13.95 -8.18
CA VAL A 215 13.80 13.89 -8.57
C VAL A 215 14.16 12.53 -9.14
N ASP A 216 14.71 12.52 -10.36
CA ASP A 216 15.39 11.34 -10.90
C ASP A 216 16.86 11.35 -10.47
N LEU A 217 17.16 10.65 -9.38
CA LEU A 217 18.51 10.57 -8.79
C LEU A 217 19.54 9.93 -9.74
N TYR A 218 19.11 9.24 -10.80
CA TYR A 218 19.98 8.60 -11.78
C TYR A 218 20.12 9.40 -13.07
N ASN A 219 19.46 10.55 -13.19
CA ASN A 219 19.65 11.45 -14.32
C ASN A 219 20.97 12.22 -14.14
N PRO A 220 21.99 11.99 -14.98
CA PRO A 220 23.30 12.64 -14.85
C PRO A 220 23.25 14.17 -15.06
N ASN A 221 22.14 14.71 -15.58
CA ASN A 221 21.94 16.14 -15.76
C ASN A 221 21.30 16.83 -14.55
N HIS A 222 20.90 16.09 -13.51
CA HIS A 222 20.39 16.67 -12.28
C HIS A 222 21.56 17.13 -11.41
N LYS A 223 22.15 18.28 -11.74
CA LYS A 223 23.13 18.93 -10.85
C LYS A 223 22.41 19.39 -9.58
N ARG A 224 22.98 19.01 -8.43
CA ARG A 224 22.62 19.53 -7.10
C ARG A 224 22.86 21.03 -7.02
#